data_AF-H4F7G5-F1
#
_entry.id   AF-H4F7G5-F1
#
_cell.length_a   1.000
_cell.length_b   1.000
_cell.length_c   1.000
_cell.angle_alpha   90.00
_cell.angle_beta   90.00
_cell.angle_gamma   90.00
#
_symmetry.space_group_name_H-M   'P 1'
#
loop_
_entity.id
_entity.type
_entity.pdbx_description
1 polymer ?
#
loop_
_entity_poly.entity_id
_entity_poly.type
_entity_poly.pdbx_seq_one_letter_code
_entity_poly.pdbx_strand_id
1 'polypeptide(L)'
;MHTIEISAATWKHLLDFRQGVVDMVPLSDPAFAIYGPIAGARASFVLAQVGQSLDGRITTPSGDARDVSGPDGLAHLHRCRALVDAVIVGATTNARHQWSRAHLS
;
A
#
# COMPACT_ATOMS: atom_id res chain seq x y z
N MET A 1 3.51 8.90 12.25
CA MET A 1 3.91 8.54 10.87
C MET A 1 4.57 9.77 10.26
N HIS A 2 5.72 9.61 9.60
CA HIS A 2 6.29 10.70 8.81
C HIS A 2 5.54 10.76 7.48
N THR A 3 4.92 11.89 7.18
CA THR A 3 4.30 12.12 5.88
C THR A 3 5.39 12.20 4.83
N ILE A 4 5.29 11.37 3.79
CA ILE A 4 6.23 11.35 2.67
C ILE A 4 5.47 11.83 1.44
N GLU A 5 5.82 13.04 1.01
CA GLU A 5 5.36 13.57 -0.27
C GLU A 5 6.12 12.87 -1.40
N ILE A 6 5.39 12.12 -2.21
CA ILE A 6 5.96 11.40 -3.35
C ILE A 6 5.53 12.11 -4.61
N SER A 7 6.50 12.67 -5.33
CA SER A 7 6.23 13.31 -6.61
C SER A 7 5.73 12.28 -7.64
N ALA A 8 4.95 12.73 -8.62
CA ALA A 8 4.51 11.87 -9.72
C ALA A 8 5.69 11.26 -10.51
N ALA A 9 6.80 12.00 -10.63
CA ALA A 9 8.01 11.54 -11.28
C ALA A 9 8.70 10.42 -10.48
N THR A 10 8.86 10.60 -9.17
CA THR A 10 9.39 9.56 -8.26
C THR A 10 8.52 8.31 -8.30
N TRP A 11 7.19 8.49 -8.26
CA TRP A 11 6.26 7.37 -8.30
C TRP A 11 6.32 6.60 -9.63
N LYS A 12 6.36 7.32 -10.77
CA LYS A 12 6.55 6.71 -12.09
C LYS A 12 7.83 5.88 -12.13
N HIS A 13 8.93 6.42 -11.60
CA HIS A 13 10.21 5.72 -11.56
C HIS A 13 10.13 4.39 -10.78
N LEU A 14 9.47 4.38 -9.61
CA LEU A 14 9.28 3.14 -8.84
C LEU A 14 8.50 2.07 -9.61
N LEU A 15 7.48 2.48 -10.36
CA LEU A 15 6.71 1.56 -11.21
C LEU A 15 7.56 1.01 -12.36
N ASP A 16 8.34 1.87 -13.03
CA ASP A 16 9.21 1.45 -14.13
C ASP A 16 10.32 0.50 -13.61
N PHE A 17 10.84 0.76 -12.41
CA PHE A 17 11.82 -0.13 -11.75
C PHE A 17 11.21 -1.49 -11.42
N ARG A 18 9.96 -1.52 -10.92
CA ARG A 18 9.22 -2.77 -10.67
C ARG A 18 9.03 -3.60 -11.93
N GLN A 19 8.80 -2.95 -13.07
CA GLN A 19 8.67 -3.59 -14.37
C GLN A 19 10.03 -3.98 -14.99
N GLY A 20 11.15 -3.58 -14.38
CA GLY A 20 12.49 -3.81 -14.92
C GLY A 20 12.79 -2.98 -16.17
N VAL A 21 12.10 -1.86 -16.36
CA VAL A 21 12.32 -0.92 -17.48
C VAL A 21 13.49 0.00 -17.20
N VAL A 22 13.79 0.25 -15.93
CA VAL A 22 14.90 1.07 -15.45
C VAL A 22 15.67 0.33 -14.35
N ASP A 23 16.93 0.68 -14.15
CA ASP A 23 17.76 0.19 -13.04
C ASP A 23 17.49 0.98 -11.75
N MET A 24 17.98 0.46 -10.61
CA MET A 24 17.81 1.09 -9.30
C MET A 24 18.49 2.47 -9.25
N VAL A 25 17.76 3.50 -8.79
CA VAL A 25 18.26 4.86 -8.55
C VAL A 25 18.58 5.08 -7.06
N PRO A 26 19.47 6.03 -6.68
CA PRO A 26 20.06 6.07 -5.35
C PRO A 26 19.04 6.21 -4.20
N LEU A 27 19.36 5.56 -3.08
CA LEU A 27 18.61 5.52 -1.81
C LEU A 27 18.39 6.89 -1.14
N SER A 28 18.85 7.99 -1.73
CA SER A 28 18.68 9.35 -1.19
C SER A 28 17.24 9.86 -1.27
N ASP A 29 16.39 9.23 -2.11
CA ASP A 29 14.95 9.52 -2.13
C ASP A 29 14.23 8.70 -1.02
N PRO A 30 13.55 9.35 -0.06
CA PRO A 30 12.82 8.67 1.01
C PRO A 30 11.77 7.67 0.51
N ALA A 31 11.19 7.88 -0.67
CA ALA A 31 10.26 6.94 -1.27
C ALA A 31 10.97 5.65 -1.70
N PHE A 32 12.19 5.75 -2.25
CA PHE A 32 13.00 4.58 -2.60
C PHE A 32 13.46 3.80 -1.37
N ALA A 33 13.72 4.47 -0.25
CA ALA A 33 14.05 3.79 1.00
C ALA A 33 12.91 2.87 1.49
N ILE A 34 11.65 3.25 1.27
CA ILE A 34 10.48 2.46 1.70
C ILE A 34 10.05 1.46 0.63
N TYR A 35 9.90 1.90 -0.62
CA TYR A 35 9.29 1.11 -1.68
C TYR A 35 10.31 0.38 -2.56
N GLY A 36 11.57 0.81 -2.55
CA GLY A 36 12.64 0.20 -3.35
C GLY A 36 12.81 -1.30 -3.11
N PRO A 37 12.80 -1.79 -1.86
CA PRO A 37 12.87 -3.24 -1.59
C PRO A 37 11.68 -4.02 -2.15
N ILE A 38 10.49 -3.44 -2.16
CA ILE A 38 9.26 -4.06 -2.72
C ILE A 38 9.33 -4.05 -4.26
N ALA A 39 9.67 -2.89 -4.84
CA ALA A 39 9.77 -2.71 -6.28
C ALA A 39 10.90 -3.56 -6.90
N GLY A 40 12.01 -3.71 -6.18
CA GLY A 40 13.19 -4.46 -6.64
C GLY A 40 13.16 -5.96 -6.34
N ALA A 41 12.15 -6.46 -5.64
CA ALA A 41 12.08 -7.87 -5.26
C ALA A 41 11.96 -8.77 -6.50
N ARG A 42 12.95 -9.65 -6.68
CA ARG A 42 12.96 -10.66 -7.77
C ARG A 42 12.67 -12.08 -7.27
N ALA A 43 12.99 -12.36 -6.01
CA ALA A 43 12.57 -13.58 -5.35
C ALA A 43 11.15 -13.45 -4.81
N SER A 44 10.47 -14.57 -4.60
CA SER A 44 9.17 -14.59 -3.94
C SER A 44 9.25 -14.00 -2.54
N PHE A 45 8.31 -13.11 -2.22
CA PHE A 45 8.19 -12.48 -0.90
C PHE A 45 6.73 -12.27 -0.55
N VAL A 46 6.48 -12.06 0.73
CA VAL A 46 5.16 -11.69 1.25
C VAL A 46 5.33 -10.48 2.15
N LEU A 47 4.49 -9.48 1.95
CA LEU A 47 4.40 -8.31 2.82
C LEU A 47 2.98 -8.21 3.39
N ALA A 48 2.86 -7.79 4.64
CA ALA A 48 1.58 -7.59 5.30
C ALA A 48 1.51 -6.17 5.87
N GLN A 49 0.43 -5.45 5.54
CA GLN A 49 0.07 -4.19 6.18
C GLN A 49 -1.16 -4.41 7.06
N VAL A 50 -1.07 -4.01 8.32
CA VAL A 50 -2.18 -4.10 9.28
C VAL A 50 -2.44 -2.71 9.85
N GLY A 51 -3.63 -2.17 9.59
CA GLY A 51 -4.15 -1.04 10.33
C GLY A 51 -4.69 -1.51 11.67
N GLN A 52 -4.14 -1.00 12.76
CA GLN A 52 -4.64 -1.25 14.11
C GLN A 52 -4.63 0.04 14.93
N SER A 53 -5.52 0.09 15.91
CA SER A 53 -5.49 1.09 16.97
C SER A 53 -4.38 0.79 17.98
N LEU A 54 -4.06 1.75 18.85
CA LEU A 54 -2.94 1.63 19.80
C LEU A 54 -3.11 0.46 20.78
N ASP A 55 -4.34 0.07 21.09
CA ASP A 55 -4.67 -1.09 21.92
C ASP A 55 -4.68 -2.41 21.13
N GLY A 56 -4.25 -2.39 19.86
CA GLY A 56 -4.08 -3.57 19.01
C GLY A 56 -5.32 -4.01 18.25
N ARG A 57 -6.41 -3.23 18.28
CA ARG A 57 -7.66 -3.62 17.63
C ARG A 57 -7.70 -3.20 16.16
N ILE A 58 -8.12 -4.13 15.29
CA ILE A 58 -8.31 -3.92 13.85
C ILE A 58 -9.71 -3.40 13.49
N THR A 59 -10.69 -3.51 14.40
CA THR A 59 -12.02 -2.90 14.31
C THR A 59 -12.36 -2.27 15.64
N THR A 60 -13.18 -1.21 15.63
CA THR A 60 -13.86 -0.76 16.83
C THR A 60 -14.80 -1.86 17.36
N PRO A 61 -15.22 -1.81 18.64
CA PRO A 61 -16.20 -2.76 19.19
C PRO A 61 -17.54 -2.77 18.44
N SER A 62 -17.92 -1.65 17.83
CA SER A 62 -19.10 -1.51 16.96
C SER A 62 -18.86 -2.05 15.54
N GLY A 63 -17.67 -2.56 15.23
CA GLY A 63 -17.32 -3.18 13.95
C GLY A 63 -16.88 -2.19 12.86
N ASP A 64 -16.75 -0.90 13.17
CA ASP A 64 -16.22 0.07 12.22
C ASP A 64 -14.68 0.05 12.22
N ALA A 65 -14.07 -0.08 11.04
CA ALA A 65 -12.62 -0.06 10.84
C ALA A 65 -12.17 1.15 10.00
N ARG A 66 -13.12 2.01 9.58
CA ARG A 66 -12.93 3.04 8.56
C ARG A 66 -11.86 4.08 8.93
N ASP A 67 -11.67 4.35 10.23
CA ASP A 67 -10.73 5.39 10.71
C ASP A 67 -9.39 4.86 11.23
N VAL A 68 -9.15 3.55 11.20
CA VAL A 68 -7.95 2.96 11.85
C VAL A 68 -6.65 3.34 11.13
N SER A 69 -6.66 3.52 9.81
CA SER A 69 -5.43 3.71 9.00
C SER A 69 -5.19 5.14 8.50
N GLY A 70 -6.15 6.06 8.65
CA GLY A 70 -6.03 7.44 8.13
C GLY A 70 -5.71 7.55 6.61
N PRO A 71 -5.62 8.77 6.06
CA PRO A 71 -5.32 8.98 4.63
C PRO A 71 -3.93 8.47 4.23
N ASP A 72 -2.91 8.69 5.06
CA ASP A 72 -1.53 8.28 4.76
C ASP A 72 -1.37 6.76 4.74
N GLY A 73 -2.03 6.03 5.65
CA GLY A 73 -2.02 4.57 5.67
C GLY A 73 -2.76 3.97 4.48
N LEU A 74 -3.84 4.61 4.02
CA LEU A 74 -4.54 4.23 2.78
C LEU A 74 -3.67 4.49 1.54
N ALA A 75 -2.98 5.63 1.47
CA ALA A 75 -2.04 5.93 0.39
C ALA A 75 -0.89 4.91 0.35
N HIS A 76 -0.32 4.57 1.52
CA HIS A 76 0.70 3.52 1.62
C HIS A 76 0.17 2.16 1.16
N LEU A 77 -1.05 1.78 1.56
CA LEU A 77 -1.70 0.53 1.14
C LEU A 77 -1.82 0.46 -0.38
N HIS A 78 -2.33 1.53 -1.02
CA HIS A 78 -2.49 1.57 -2.47
C HIS A 78 -1.14 1.48 -3.20
N ARG A 79 -0.09 2.14 -2.68
CA ARG A 79 1.26 2.06 -3.26
C ARG A 79 1.84 0.65 -3.15
N CYS A 80 1.72 0.00 -2.00
CA CYS A 80 2.13 -1.40 -1.84
C CYS A 80 1.37 -2.31 -2.81
N ARG A 81 0.05 -2.15 -2.94
CA ARG A 81 -0.78 -2.93 -3.88
C ARG A 81 -0.39 -2.74 -5.35
N ALA A 82 0.13 -1.58 -5.71
CA ALA A 82 0.60 -1.29 -7.07
C ALA A 82 1.97 -1.93 -7.39
N LEU A 83 2.73 -2.33 -6.37
CA LEU A 83 4.09 -2.87 -6.53
C LEU A 83 4.15 -4.40 -6.38
N VAL A 84 3.07 -5.05 -5.95
CA VAL A 84 2.98 -6.52 -5.80
C VAL A 84 2.23 -7.16 -6.95
N ASP A 85 2.51 -8.44 -7.20
CA ASP A 85 1.84 -9.21 -8.26
C ASP A 85 0.41 -9.64 -7.87
N ALA A 86 0.17 -9.85 -6.57
CA ALA A 86 -1.12 -10.30 -6.06
C ALA A 86 -1.42 -9.71 -4.67
N VAL A 87 -2.70 -9.50 -4.40
CA VAL A 87 -3.19 -9.02 -3.10
C VAL A 87 -4.12 -10.07 -2.51
N ILE A 88 -3.80 -10.53 -1.31
CA ILE A 88 -4.62 -11.49 -0.56
C ILE A 88 -5.47 -10.72 0.45
N VAL A 89 -6.77 -11.00 0.48
CA VAL A 89 -7.73 -10.45 1.45
C VAL A 89 -8.52 -11.56 2.11
N GLY A 90 -8.76 -11.46 3.41
CA GLY A 90 -9.61 -12.41 4.14
C GLY A 90 -11.07 -12.36 3.66
N ALA A 91 -11.69 -13.52 3.45
CA ALA A 91 -13.06 -13.63 2.91
C ALA A 91 -14.12 -12.90 3.77
N THR A 92 -13.91 -12.83 5.09
CA THR A 92 -14.80 -12.11 6.02
C THR A 92 -14.65 -10.58 5.96
N THR A 93 -13.53 -10.06 5.43
CA THR A 93 -13.29 -8.62 5.27
C THR A 93 -14.14 -8.03 4.14
N ASN A 94 -14.41 -8.79 3.07
CA ASN A 94 -15.24 -8.35 1.94
C ASN A 94 -16.74 -8.31 2.27
N ALA A 95 -17.21 -9.10 3.24
CA ALA A 95 -18.62 -9.18 3.59
C ALA A 95 -19.14 -7.93 4.34
N ARG A 96 -18.26 -7.08 4.89
CA ARG A 96 -18.63 -5.90 5.68
C ARG A 96 -18.36 -4.55 5.00
N HIS A 97 -17.54 -4.51 3.95
CA HIS A 97 -17.29 -3.32 3.16
C HIS A 97 -17.70 -3.55 1.70
N GLN A 98 -19.00 -3.45 1.41
CA GLN A 98 -19.44 -3.22 0.04
C GLN A 98 -18.84 -1.90 -0.45
N TRP A 99 -17.81 -1.98 -1.29
CA TRP A 99 -17.51 -0.91 -2.24
C TRP A 99 -18.70 -0.85 -3.19
N SER A 100 -19.59 0.12 -2.96
CA SER A 100 -20.70 0.40 -3.87
C SER A 100 -20.12 0.72 -5.25
N ARG A 101 -20.39 -0.15 -6.22
CA ARG A 101 -20.37 0.23 -7.63
C ARG A 101 -21.36 1.39 -7.81
N ALA A 102 -20.86 2.57 -8.13
CA ALA A 102 -21.56 3.61 -8.89
C ALA A 102 -20.56 4.04 -9.96
N HIS A 103 -20.70 3.54 -11.20
CA HIS A 103 -21.06 4.37 -12.37
C HIS A 103 -20.13 5.58 -12.49
N LEU A 104 -19.28 5.68 -13.52
CA LEU A 104 -19.71 5.83 -14.91
C LEU A 104 -18.71 5.24 -15.92
N SER A 105 -19.32 4.83 -17.03
CA SER A 105 -18.80 4.74 -18.40
C SER A 105 -17.84 5.84 -18.83
#